data_AF-A0A6G9AHG2-F1
#
_entry.id   AF-A0A6G9AHG2-F1
#
_cell.length_a   1.000
_cell.length_b   1.000
_cell.length_c   1.000
_cell.angle_alpha   90.00
_cell.angle_beta   90.00
_cell.angle_gamma   90.00
#
_symmetry.space_group_name_H-M   'P 1'
#
loop_
_entity.id
_entity.type
_entity.pdbx_description
1 polymer ?
#
loop_
_entity_poly.entity_id
_entity_poly.type
_entity_poly.pdbx_seq_one_letter_code
_entity_poly.pdbx_strand_id
1 'polypeptide(L)'
;MNHNHHHDGGSFRTFAENEFGYVGMCEGCRTINVAFQNSLFCLTLDQIGAFTKLIADRLTMRPFCTTHGKKLILATPVPNYFLLFSEADLANLCSLLTEAAPILEAERILELSRLN
;
A
#
# COMPACT_ATOMS: atom_id res chain seq x y z
N MET A 1 -7.12 -7.51 17.05
CA MET A 1 -7.61 -6.38 17.87
C MET A 1 -8.10 -5.34 16.87
N ASN A 2 -9.38 -4.95 16.88
CA ASN A 2 -9.90 -4.00 15.88
C ASN A 2 -9.40 -2.59 16.19
N HIS A 3 -8.45 -2.09 15.39
CA HIS A 3 -7.99 -0.71 15.46
C HIS A 3 -8.90 0.19 14.61
N ASN A 4 -9.98 0.70 15.21
CA ASN A 4 -10.80 1.76 14.60
C ASN A 4 -10.06 3.10 14.71
N HIS A 5 -9.29 3.44 13.67
CA HIS A 5 -8.66 4.75 13.54
C HIS A 5 -9.70 5.80 13.10
N HIS A 6 -10.18 6.60 14.05
CA HIS A 6 -11.04 7.76 13.79
C HIS A 6 -10.21 8.92 13.20
N HIS A 7 -10.26 9.09 11.88
CA HIS A 7 -9.85 10.33 11.23
C HIS A 7 -11.10 11.18 10.96
N ASP A 8 -11.21 12.34 11.62
CA ASP A 8 -12.18 13.43 11.36
C ASP A 8 -13.53 13.02 10.72
N GLY A 9 -14.33 12.24 11.47
CA GLY A 9 -15.72 11.95 11.13
C GLY A 9 -15.98 10.84 10.12
N GLY A 10 -14.94 10.21 9.56
CA GLY A 10 -15.05 9.03 8.68
C GLY A 10 -14.68 7.72 9.39
N SER A 11 -15.41 6.64 9.10
CA SER A 11 -15.02 5.28 9.47
C SER A 11 -13.88 4.79 8.55
N PHE A 12 -12.92 4.06 9.11
CA PHE A 12 -11.84 3.44 8.33
C PHE A 12 -12.08 1.93 8.26
N ARG A 13 -12.14 1.37 7.05
CA ARG A 13 -12.31 -0.07 6.83
C ARG A 13 -10.97 -0.69 6.46
N THR A 14 -10.49 -1.59 7.32
CA THR A 14 -9.32 -2.42 7.04
C THR A 14 -9.72 -3.61 6.16
N PHE A 15 -8.94 -3.86 5.11
CA PHE A 15 -9.14 -4.95 4.14
C PHE A 15 -8.18 -6.11 4.39
N ALA A 16 -6.95 -5.80 4.77
CA ALA A 16 -5.92 -6.77 5.15
C ALA A 16 -5.04 -6.16 6.24
N GLU A 17 -4.57 -6.99 7.17
CA GLU A 17 -3.69 -6.58 8.26
C GLU A 17 -2.78 -7.74 8.65
N ASN A 18 -1.50 -7.45 8.84
CA ASN A 18 -0.54 -8.37 9.41
C ASN A 18 0.46 -7.63 10.31
N GLU A 19 1.46 -8.34 10.83
CA GLU A 19 2.47 -7.75 11.73
C GLU A 19 3.33 -6.65 11.08
N PHE A 20 3.34 -6.55 9.75
CA PHE A 20 4.11 -5.55 9.00
C PHE A 20 3.29 -4.31 8.60
N GLY A 21 1.96 -4.36 8.71
CA GLY A 21 1.09 -3.23 8.39
C GLY A 21 -0.31 -3.62 7.95
N TYR A 22 -1.00 -2.69 7.28
CA TYR A 22 -2.38 -2.86 6.85
C TYR A 22 -2.67 -2.21 5.49
N VAL A 23 -3.72 -2.70 4.83
CA VAL A 23 -4.37 -2.04 3.70
C VAL A 23 -5.81 -1.78 4.09
N GLY A 24 -6.28 -0.56 3.89
CA GLY A 24 -7.67 -0.21 4.15
C GLY A 24 -8.06 1.08 3.46
N MET A 25 -9.29 1.51 3.65
CA MET A 25 -9.82 2.71 3.01
C MET A 25 -10.60 3.57 4.00
N CYS A 26 -10.36 4.87 3.93
CA CYS A 26 -11.18 5.85 4.62
C CYS A 26 -12.52 6.00 3.88
N GLU A 27 -13.64 5.86 4.58
CA GLU A 27 -14.97 6.01 3.98
C GLU A 27 -15.29 7.47 3.64
N GLY A 28 -14.70 8.43 4.36
CA GLY A 28 -14.91 9.86 4.12
C GLY A 28 -14.24 10.35 2.85
N CYS A 29 -12.93 10.15 2.72
CA CYS A 29 -12.15 10.66 1.59
C CYS A 29 -11.86 9.62 0.50
N ARG A 30 -12.36 8.38 0.65
CA ARG A 30 -12.16 7.27 -0.31
C ARG A 30 -10.69 6.96 -0.63
N THR A 31 -9.77 7.41 0.22
CA THR A 31 -8.33 7.17 0.08
C THR A 31 -7.98 5.78 0.61
N ILE A 32 -7.26 5.02 -0.20
CA ILE A 32 -6.66 3.75 0.21
C ILE A 32 -5.37 4.05 0.94
N ASN A 33 -5.26 3.53 2.15
CA ASN A 33 -4.05 3.56 2.95
C ASN A 33 -3.38 2.21 2.86
N VAL A 34 -2.13 2.19 2.39
CA VAL A 34 -1.21 1.06 2.51
C VAL A 34 -0.15 1.45 3.55
N ALA A 35 -0.35 1.02 4.78
CA ALA A 35 0.64 1.18 5.84
C ALA A 35 1.57 -0.03 5.82
N PHE A 36 2.88 0.22 5.78
CA PHE A 36 3.90 -0.83 5.81
C PHE A 36 5.13 -0.34 6.56
N GLN A 37 5.45 -0.99 7.68
CA GLN A 37 6.49 -0.58 8.62
C GLN A 37 6.38 0.90 9.01
N ASN A 38 7.33 1.74 8.58
CA ASN A 38 7.39 3.17 8.88
C ASN A 38 6.84 4.04 7.73
N SER A 39 6.22 3.44 6.72
CA SER A 39 5.74 4.14 5.52
C SER A 39 4.22 4.02 5.41
N LEU A 40 3.57 5.13 5.05
CA LEU A 40 2.15 5.17 4.70
C LEU A 40 2.01 5.69 3.28
N PHE A 41 1.41 4.88 2.41
CA PHE A 41 1.06 5.29 1.06
C PHE A 41 -0.44 5.56 0.99
N CYS A 42 -0.80 6.79 0.64
CA CYS A 42 -2.17 7.20 0.40
C CYS A 42 -2.42 7.22 -1.11
N LEU A 43 -3.33 6.36 -1.57
CA LEU A 43 -3.55 6.06 -2.99
C LEU A 43 -5.05 6.17 -3.32
N THR A 44 -5.37 6.50 -4.56
CA THR A 44 -6.72 6.31 -5.09
C THR A 44 -6.93 4.88 -5.57
N LEU A 45 -8.20 4.49 -5.78
CA LEU A 45 -8.55 3.16 -6.31
C LEU A 45 -7.98 2.89 -7.71
N ASP A 46 -7.74 3.92 -8.51
CA ASP A 46 -7.06 3.77 -9.81
C ASP A 46 -5.53 3.65 -9.67
N GLN A 47 -4.95 4.22 -8.62
CA GLN A 47 -3.51 4.19 -8.40
C GLN A 47 -3.03 2.87 -7.77
N ILE A 48 -3.88 2.18 -7.00
CA ILE A 48 -3.48 0.98 -6.27
C ILE A 48 -2.96 -0.12 -7.20
N GLY A 49 -3.56 -0.31 -8.37
CA GLY A 49 -3.10 -1.31 -9.35
C GLY A 49 -1.69 -1.02 -9.87
N ALA A 50 -1.40 0.24 -10.19
CA ALA A 50 -0.06 0.65 -10.62
C ALA A 50 0.97 0.51 -9.49
N PHE A 51 0.57 0.85 -8.25
CA PHE A 51 1.41 0.67 -7.08
C PHE A 51 1.73 -0.82 -6.83
N THR A 52 0.73 -1.70 -6.86
CA THR A 52 0.93 -3.15 -6.69
C THR A 52 1.87 -3.69 -7.76
N LYS A 53 1.71 -3.27 -9.02
CA LYS A 53 2.63 -3.66 -10.09
C LYS A 53 4.05 -3.14 -9.87
N LEU A 54 4.20 -1.89 -9.44
CA LEU A 54 5.51 -1.31 -9.13
C LEU A 54 6.26 -2.13 -8.07
N ILE A 55 5.58 -2.56 -7.01
CA ILE A 55 6.17 -3.37 -5.95
C ILE A 55 6.46 -4.80 -6.43
N ALA A 56 5.49 -5.46 -7.07
CA ALA A 56 5.60 -6.86 -7.49
C ALA A 56 6.69 -7.06 -8.57
N ASP A 57 6.70 -6.19 -9.59
CA ASP A 57 7.65 -6.26 -10.70
C ASP A 57 8.96 -5.51 -10.39
N ARG A 58 9.08 -4.94 -9.19
CA ARG A 58 10.25 -4.16 -8.74
C ARG A 58 10.61 -3.03 -9.70
N LEU A 59 9.58 -2.41 -10.29
CA LEU A 59 9.78 -1.41 -11.33
C LEU A 59 10.60 -0.25 -10.78
N THR A 60 11.61 0.16 -11.53
CA THR A 60 12.53 1.27 -11.20
C THR A 60 13.38 1.07 -9.94
N MET A 61 13.27 -0.08 -9.26
CA MET A 61 14.14 -0.42 -8.14
C MET A 61 15.52 -0.81 -8.64
N ARG A 62 16.56 -0.39 -7.91
CA ARG A 62 17.95 -0.73 -8.23
C ARG A 62 18.61 -1.44 -7.05
N PRO A 63 19.58 -2.32 -7.30
CA PRO A 63 20.42 -2.84 -6.22
C PRO A 63 21.15 -1.69 -5.51
N PHE A 64 21.17 -1.74 -4.18
CA PHE A 64 21.89 -0.78 -3.34
C PHE A 64 22.45 -1.48 -2.11
N CYS A 65 23.75 -1.39 -1.90
CA CYS A 65 24.40 -2.06 -0.78
C CYS A 65 24.25 -1.25 0.50
N THR A 66 23.50 -1.79 1.47
CA THR A 66 23.43 -1.26 2.84
C THR A 66 24.04 -2.24 3.83
N THR A 67 24.41 -1.75 5.01
CA THR A 67 24.93 -2.56 6.12
C THR A 67 23.87 -3.38 6.85
N HIS A 68 22.58 -3.17 6.55
CA HIS A 68 21.46 -3.73 7.32
C HIS A 68 20.53 -4.63 6.50
N GLY A 69 21.02 -5.19 5.38
CA GLY A 69 20.29 -6.21 4.62
C GLY A 69 19.20 -5.72 3.68
N LYS A 70 18.88 -4.41 3.68
CA LYS A 70 18.07 -3.77 2.64
C LYS A 70 18.94 -3.59 1.39
N LYS A 71 18.54 -4.21 0.29
CA LYS A 71 19.38 -4.34 -0.93
C LYS A 71 18.79 -3.69 -2.16
N LEU A 72 17.59 -3.11 -2.05
CA LEU A 72 16.87 -2.49 -3.15
C LEU A 72 16.51 -1.06 -2.77
N ILE A 73 16.80 -0.13 -3.67
CA ILE A 73 16.45 1.29 -3.55
C ILE A 73 15.39 1.66 -4.58
N LEU A 74 14.34 2.34 -4.12
CA LEU A 74 13.32 2.95 -4.95
C LEU A 74 13.42 4.48 -4.82
N ALA A 75 13.63 5.15 -5.95
CA ALA A 75 13.63 6.60 -6.00
C ALA A 75 12.18 7.12 -5.90
N THR A 76 11.97 8.10 -5.04
CA THR A 76 10.70 8.82 -4.98
C THR A 76 10.78 10.11 -5.78
N PRO A 77 9.65 10.76 -6.09
CA PRO A 77 9.67 12.09 -6.69
C PRO A 77 10.34 13.16 -5.82
N VAL A 78 10.50 12.91 -4.52
CA VAL A 78 11.11 13.85 -3.59
C VAL A 78 12.65 13.72 -3.66
N PRO A 79 13.38 14.82 -3.94
CA PRO A 79 14.84 14.80 -4.02
C PRO A 79 15.47 14.26 -2.73
N ASN A 80 16.46 13.38 -2.88
CA ASN A 80 17.18 12.76 -1.77
C ASN A 80 16.32 11.94 -0.80
N TYR A 81 15.09 11.59 -1.18
CA TYR A 81 14.24 10.68 -0.42
C TYR A 81 14.06 9.37 -1.19
N PHE A 82 14.51 8.28 -0.56
CA PHE A 82 14.52 6.96 -1.15
C PHE A 82 13.90 5.96 -0.20
N LEU A 83 13.20 4.97 -0.77
CA LEU A 83 12.71 3.84 -0.02
C LEU A 83 13.67 2.67 -0.18
N LEU A 84 13.97 1.99 0.94
CA LEU A 84 14.90 0.87 0.99
C LEU A 84 14.16 -0.39 1.41
N PHE A 85 14.33 -1.44 0.62
CA PHE A 85 13.67 -2.72 0.84
C PHE A 85 14.68 -3.86 0.90
N SER A 86 14.43 -4.80 1.80
CA SER A 86 14.93 -6.16 1.69
C SER A 86 14.01 -7.00 0.78
N GLU A 87 14.48 -8.17 0.38
CA GLU A 87 13.65 -9.13 -0.36
C GLU A 87 12.42 -9.56 0.46
N ALA A 88 12.60 -9.74 1.77
CA ALA A 88 11.52 -10.08 2.69
C ALA A 88 10.50 -8.95 2.82
N ASP A 89 10.97 -7.69 2.86
CA ASP A 89 10.07 -6.53 2.91
C ASP A 89 9.13 -6.51 1.69
N LEU A 90 9.67 -6.72 0.49
CA LEU A 90 8.87 -6.75 -0.74
C LEU A 90 7.91 -7.94 -0.75
N ALA A 91 8.36 -9.13 -0.32
CA ALA A 91 7.49 -10.31 -0.24
C ALA A 91 6.30 -10.07 0.71
N ASN A 92 6.56 -9.48 1.88
CA ASN A 92 5.53 -9.18 2.87
C ASN A 92 4.56 -8.10 2.39
N LEU A 93 5.08 -7.05 1.74
CA LEU A 93 4.24 -6.01 1.14
C LEU A 93 3.37 -6.57 -0.01
N CYS A 94 3.93 -7.39 -0.89
CA CYS A 94 3.18 -8.09 -1.94
C CYS A 94 2.10 -9.00 -1.37
N SER A 95 2.41 -9.75 -0.30
CA SER A 95 1.43 -10.61 0.38
C SER A 95 0.25 -9.79 0.90
N LEU A 96 0.53 -8.68 1.58
CA LEU A 96 -0.49 -7.78 2.13
C LEU A 96 -1.38 -7.17 1.02
N LEU A 97 -0.77 -6.75 -0.09
CA LEU A 97 -1.48 -6.23 -1.26
C LEU A 97 -2.34 -7.31 -1.94
N THR A 98 -1.84 -8.55 -1.99
CA THR A 98 -2.56 -9.70 -2.56
C THR A 98 -3.78 -10.05 -1.72
N GLU A 99 -3.65 -10.01 -0.39
CA GLU A 99 -4.76 -10.26 0.53
C GLU A 99 -5.88 -9.22 0.40
N ALA A 100 -5.53 -7.94 0.21
CA ALA A 100 -6.50 -6.87 0.03
C ALA A 100 -7.14 -6.84 -1.38
N ALA A 101 -6.52 -7.47 -2.39
CA ALA A 101 -6.91 -7.36 -3.80
C ALA A 101 -8.39 -7.72 -4.09
N PRO A 102 -8.98 -8.80 -3.53
CA PRO A 102 -10.37 -9.14 -3.82
C PRO A 102 -11.36 -8.07 -3.34
N ILE A 103 -11.08 -7.46 -2.18
CA ILE A 103 -11.95 -6.42 -1.61
C ILE A 103 -11.80 -5.12 -2.41
N LEU A 104 -10.58 -4.77 -2.82
CA LEU A 104 -10.32 -3.61 -3.67
C LEU A 104 -11.01 -3.73 -5.04
N GLU A 105 -11.01 -4.92 -5.63
CA GLU A 105 -11.73 -5.15 -6.89
C GLU A 105 -13.25 -5.03 -6.71
N ALA A 106 -13.80 -5.55 -5.60
CA ALA A 106 -15.20 -5.37 -5.26
C ALA A 106 -15.57 -3.88 -5.10
N GLU A 107 -14.72 -3.09 -4.42
CA GLU A 107 -14.91 -1.64 -4.28
C GLU A 107 -14.89 -0.92 -5.64
N ARG A 108 -14.06 -1.37 -6.59
CA ARG A 108 -13.98 -0.82 -7.94
C ARG A 108 -15.26 -1.08 -8.73
N ILE A 109 -15.80 -2.28 -8.65
CA ILE A 109 -17.08 -2.65 -9.28
C ILE A 109 -18.23 -1.82 -8.70
N LEU A 110 -18.26 -1.66 -7.37
CA LEU A 110 -19.29 -0.87 -6.69
C LEU A 110 -19.21 0.61 -7.04
N GLU A 111 -18.01 1.17 -7.20
CA GLU A 111 -17.82 2.57 -7.60
C GLU A 111 -18.30 2.81 -9.03
N LEU A 112 -17.96 1.91 -9.97
CA LEU A 112 -18.47 1.97 -11.36
C LEU A 112 -19.99 1.90 -11.42
N SER A 113 -20.61 1.11 -10.53
CA SER A 113 -22.06 0.96 -10.46
C SER A 113 -22.78 2.21 -9.92
N ARG A 114 -22.08 3.09 -9.19
CA ARG A 114 -22.62 4.38 -8.68
C ARG A 114 -22.51 5.53 -9.68
N LEU A 115 -21.64 5.39 -10.67
CA LEU A 115 -21.39 6.40 -11.71
C LEU A 115 -22.30 6.22 -12.94
N ASN A 116 -22.98 5.07 -13.04
CA ASN A 116 -24.02 4.78 -14.03
C ASN A 116 -25.41 5.04 -13.44
#